data_AF-A0A1F6WBF7-F1
#
_entry.id   AF-A0A1F6WBF7-F1
#
_cell.length_a   1.000
_cell.length_b   1.000
_cell.length_c   1.000
_cell.angle_alpha   90.00
_cell.angle_beta   90.00
_cell.angle_gamma   90.00
#
_symmetry.space_group_name_H-M   'P 1'
#
loop_
_entity.id
_entity.type
_entity.pdbx_description
1 polymer ?
#
loop_
_entity_poly.entity_id
_entity_poly.type
_entity_poly.pdbx_seq_one_letter_code
_entity_poly.pdbx_strand_id
1 'polypeptide(L)'
;MLLLFISFIAGVLTILAPCILPLLPVIVGHSITDPTLNRKRLFVVVLSLGISIILFTLLLKASSLLIDIPEDFWKWISGSIIFLFGLTMLFPNIWENFSFANTLSLKSNKVLTTGYQKNSIWGDVIIGASLGPIFSACSPTYFVILATVLPVSFFLGIVYLFTYVLGLSLALIIIALIGERIMTKVGKVSDPNGWFKKIFGVIFIMVAIAIISGYDKKLQISLLDAGFLDVTKIEQKLLDKNEKKEIDESAEIADKANLKKDTFMGIEEKRGKFIMAPDISTPDGFINTNNLPITISEFKGKKVVLLDIWTYSCINCQRTIPYLNEWHKKYEDEGLVIIGLHTPEFSFEKIQKNVEKAVKDFGIEYPVVLDNDFSTWNAYENRYWPRKYLIDIDGYIVYDHAGEGQYRETEVAIQKALGERVDRLNMNMAVSSNISKPSGVISVDSGKVKSGEVYFGSARNEYLENGRAGISGEQVFSLPQEISFNKLYLDGIWDLTSEYAENKNISSIIFNYEARNVYMTAGSTLGVEVEIYKDDVFVKKITIKDETLYSVIEDSDYGRHTLKIKIPREGLKAFTFTFG
;
A
#
# COMPACT_ATOMS: atom_id res chain seq x y z
N MET A 1 10.01 -5.84 16.27
CA MET A 1 10.81 -7.07 16.01
C MET A 1 10.45 -7.78 14.72
N LEU A 2 9.15 -7.85 14.34
CA LEU A 2 8.70 -8.53 13.11
C LEU A 2 9.39 -7.99 11.83
N LEU A 3 9.46 -6.66 11.67
CA LEU A 3 10.12 -6.04 10.51
C LEU A 3 11.62 -6.37 10.42
N LEU A 4 12.32 -6.53 11.56
CA LEU A 4 13.73 -6.97 11.55
C LEU A 4 13.86 -8.38 11.00
N PHE A 5 12.96 -9.29 11.42
CA PHE A 5 12.93 -10.65 10.92
C PHE A 5 12.59 -10.71 9.43
N ILE A 6 11.64 -9.90 8.97
CA ILE A 6 11.29 -9.77 7.55
C ILE A 6 12.48 -9.23 6.75
N SER A 7 13.15 -8.16 7.21
CA SER A 7 14.35 -7.63 6.55
C SER A 7 15.46 -8.68 6.46
N PHE A 8 15.67 -9.47 7.52
CA PHE A 8 16.63 -10.56 7.52
C PHE A 8 16.30 -11.64 6.48
N ILE A 9 15.04 -12.11 6.46
CA ILE A 9 14.56 -13.11 5.49
C ILE A 9 14.67 -12.59 4.07
N ALA A 10 14.27 -11.34 3.83
CA ALA A 10 14.39 -10.70 2.52
C ALA A 10 15.85 -10.68 2.04
N GLY A 11 16.81 -10.46 2.95
CA GLY A 11 18.24 -10.57 2.67
C GLY A 11 18.65 -11.97 2.22
N VAL A 12 18.16 -13.00 2.90
CA VAL A 12 18.42 -14.41 2.54
C VAL A 12 17.80 -14.77 1.18
N LEU A 13 16.54 -14.39 0.96
CA LEU A 13 15.80 -14.70 -0.27
C LEU A 13 16.35 -13.97 -1.50
N THR A 14 17.02 -12.84 -1.31
CA THR A 14 17.63 -12.07 -2.40
C THR A 14 18.59 -12.92 -3.23
N ILE A 15 19.25 -13.94 -2.66
CA ILE A 15 20.17 -14.79 -3.41
C ILE A 15 19.47 -15.63 -4.50
N LEU A 16 18.18 -15.88 -4.34
CA LEU A 16 17.38 -16.60 -5.33
C LEU A 16 17.02 -15.71 -6.54
N ALA A 17 17.35 -14.42 -6.51
CA ALA A 17 17.06 -13.54 -7.62
C ALA A 17 17.79 -14.02 -8.91
N PRO A 18 17.10 -14.03 -10.05
CA PRO A 18 17.63 -14.57 -11.30
C PRO A 18 18.90 -13.85 -11.76
N CYS A 19 19.12 -12.61 -11.35
CA CYS A 19 20.31 -11.82 -11.69
C CYS A 19 21.55 -12.20 -10.85
N ILE A 20 21.36 -12.82 -9.69
CA ILE A 20 22.44 -13.16 -8.74
C ILE A 20 23.00 -14.55 -9.03
N LEU A 21 22.14 -15.48 -9.45
CA LEU A 21 22.52 -16.86 -9.79
C LEU A 21 23.72 -16.97 -10.75
N PRO A 22 23.84 -16.19 -11.85
CA PRO A 22 24.99 -16.26 -12.75
C PRO A 22 26.29 -15.68 -12.16
N LEU A 23 26.19 -14.90 -11.09
CA LEU A 23 27.35 -14.28 -10.41
C LEU A 23 27.83 -15.15 -9.24
N LEU A 24 27.01 -16.08 -8.76
CA LEU A 24 27.42 -17.07 -7.74
C LEU A 24 28.71 -17.82 -8.12
N PRO A 25 28.93 -18.26 -9.37
CA PRO A 25 30.19 -18.88 -9.76
C PRO A 25 31.42 -17.99 -9.61
N VAL A 26 31.28 -16.66 -9.68
CA VAL A 26 32.41 -15.73 -9.43
C VAL A 26 32.75 -15.68 -7.95
N ILE A 27 31.73 -15.67 -7.09
CA ILE A 27 31.87 -15.67 -5.62
C ILE A 27 32.40 -17.04 -5.13
N VAL A 28 31.89 -18.14 -5.70
CA VAL A 28 32.32 -19.52 -5.41
C VAL A 28 33.68 -19.85 -6.05
N GLY A 29 33.93 -19.36 -7.27
CA GLY A 29 35.19 -19.58 -7.99
C GLY A 29 36.40 -19.01 -7.26
N HIS A 30 36.20 -17.95 -6.46
CA HIS A 30 37.23 -17.36 -5.62
C HIS A 30 37.68 -18.24 -4.46
N SER A 31 36.89 -19.23 -4.04
CA SER A 31 37.29 -20.20 -3.01
C SER A 31 38.04 -21.41 -3.57
N ILE A 32 38.11 -21.57 -4.89
CA ILE A 32 38.61 -22.79 -5.56
C ILE A 32 40.08 -22.65 -6.02
N THR A 33 40.58 -21.42 -6.21
CA THR A 33 41.91 -21.18 -6.80
C THR A 33 43.11 -21.42 -5.87
N ASP A 34 42.94 -21.60 -4.55
CA ASP A 34 44.04 -21.93 -3.64
C ASP A 34 43.57 -22.74 -2.40
N PRO A 35 43.98 -24.01 -2.21
CA PRO A 35 43.37 -24.93 -1.22
C PRO A 35 43.78 -24.70 0.25
N THR A 36 44.73 -23.80 0.56
CA THR A 36 45.21 -23.59 1.94
C THR A 36 45.08 -22.16 2.46
N LEU A 37 44.52 -21.25 1.66
CA LEU A 37 44.25 -19.85 1.98
C LEU A 37 42.91 -19.50 1.29
N ASN A 38 41.74 -19.35 1.92
CA ASN A 38 41.41 -18.14 2.68
C ASN A 38 39.89 -18.04 2.94
N ARG A 39 39.38 -18.59 4.06
CA ARG A 39 38.06 -18.15 4.57
C ARG A 39 38.02 -16.62 4.72
N LYS A 40 39.16 -16.01 5.08
CA LYS A 40 39.34 -14.56 5.23
C LYS A 40 39.01 -13.77 3.95
N ARG A 41 39.33 -14.28 2.76
CA ARG A 41 39.08 -13.57 1.48
C ARG A 41 37.61 -13.61 1.09
N LEU A 42 36.95 -14.75 1.29
CA LEU A 42 35.48 -14.84 1.16
C LEU A 42 34.79 -13.83 2.07
N PHE A 43 35.22 -13.72 3.34
CA PHE A 43 34.70 -12.70 4.25
C PHE A 43 34.98 -11.28 3.77
N VAL A 44 36.15 -10.99 3.18
CA VAL A 44 36.48 -9.67 2.62
C VAL A 44 35.54 -9.30 1.48
N VAL A 45 35.28 -10.22 0.53
CA VAL A 45 34.37 -9.98 -0.60
C VAL A 45 32.93 -9.75 -0.12
N VAL A 46 32.46 -10.59 0.82
CA VAL A 46 31.10 -10.49 1.36
C VAL A 46 30.92 -9.21 2.19
N LEU A 47 31.94 -8.82 2.95
CA LEU A 47 31.92 -7.59 3.75
C LEU A 47 31.98 -6.34 2.85
N SER A 48 32.84 -6.32 1.83
CA SER A 48 32.90 -5.19 0.89
C SER A 48 31.63 -5.05 0.06
N LEU A 49 30.98 -6.18 -0.30
CA LEU A 49 29.65 -6.19 -0.91
C LEU A 49 28.60 -5.57 0.02
N GLY A 50 28.55 -6.00 1.29
CA GLY A 50 27.60 -5.47 2.27
C GLY A 50 27.77 -3.96 2.48
N ILE A 51 29.01 -3.49 2.62
CA ILE A 51 29.33 -2.06 2.71
C ILE A 51 28.90 -1.31 1.45
N SER A 52 29.16 -1.86 0.26
CA SER A 52 28.78 -1.24 -1.00
C SER A 52 27.27 -1.09 -1.15
N ILE A 53 26.49 -2.11 -0.74
CA ILE A 53 25.02 -2.02 -0.72
C ILE A 53 24.57 -0.90 0.21
N ILE A 54 25.11 -0.80 1.42
CA ILE A 54 24.74 0.27 2.37
C ILE A 54 25.05 1.65 1.78
N LEU A 55 26.27 1.85 1.28
CA LEU A 55 26.69 3.13 0.71
C LEU A 55 25.84 3.53 -0.50
N PHE A 56 25.58 2.58 -1.41
CA PHE A 56 24.76 2.83 -2.59
C PHE A 56 23.30 3.11 -2.22
N THR A 57 22.75 2.41 -1.22
CA THR A 57 21.40 2.67 -0.68
C THR A 57 21.30 4.10 -0.13
N LEU A 58 22.28 4.52 0.66
CA LEU A 58 22.31 5.87 1.23
C LEU A 58 22.49 6.94 0.14
N LEU A 59 23.28 6.65 -0.89
CA LEU A 59 23.48 7.52 -2.04
C LEU A 59 22.20 7.68 -2.87
N LEU A 60 21.47 6.58 -3.10
CA LEU A 60 20.16 6.61 -3.75
C LEU A 60 19.16 7.44 -2.92
N LYS A 61 19.12 7.27 -1.59
CA LYS A 61 18.28 8.08 -0.70
C LYS A 61 18.61 9.57 -0.77
N ALA A 62 19.89 9.92 -0.84
CA ALA A 62 20.34 11.31 -0.93
C ALA A 62 20.05 11.94 -2.30
N SER A 63 19.83 11.12 -3.33
CA SER A 63 19.59 11.57 -4.71
C SER A 63 18.10 11.80 -4.94
N SER A 64 17.56 12.87 -4.37
CA SER A 64 16.15 13.30 -4.54
C SER A 64 15.77 13.61 -6.01
N LEU A 65 16.75 13.79 -6.89
CA LEU A 65 16.55 14.08 -8.32
C LEU A 65 16.15 12.86 -9.17
N LEU A 66 16.31 11.63 -8.67
CA LEU A 66 15.92 10.41 -9.42
C LEU A 66 14.45 10.01 -9.19
N ILE A 67 13.76 10.68 -8.25
CA ILE A 67 12.37 10.39 -7.87
C ILE A 67 11.37 10.89 -8.92
N ASP A 68 11.71 11.93 -9.69
CA ASP A 68 10.84 12.50 -10.75
C ASP A 68 10.96 11.78 -12.11
N ILE A 69 11.68 10.65 -12.19
CA ILE A 69 11.85 9.92 -13.43
C ILE A 69 10.68 8.90 -13.59
N PRO A 70 9.91 8.94 -14.69
CA PRO A 70 8.82 8.00 -14.93
C PRO A 70 9.27 6.53 -14.82
N GLU A 71 8.46 5.67 -14.21
CA GLU A 71 8.77 4.23 -14.06
C GLU A 71 9.12 3.55 -15.40
N ASP A 72 8.52 4.02 -16.50
CA ASP A 72 8.76 3.51 -17.84
C ASP A 72 10.22 3.66 -18.29
N PHE A 73 10.91 4.74 -17.87
CA PHE A 73 12.32 4.94 -18.21
C PHE A 73 13.20 3.84 -17.62
N TRP A 74 12.97 3.49 -16.35
CA TRP A 74 13.72 2.43 -15.66
C TRP A 74 13.40 1.05 -16.22
N LYS A 75 12.15 0.81 -16.60
CA LYS A 75 11.71 -0.41 -17.29
C LYS A 75 12.46 -0.63 -18.61
N TRP A 76 12.55 0.40 -19.46
CA TRP A 76 13.26 0.32 -20.74
C TRP A 76 14.76 0.14 -20.57
N ILE A 77 15.38 0.85 -19.62
CA ILE A 77 16.83 0.76 -19.39
C ILE A 77 17.24 -0.61 -18.84
N SER A 78 16.57 -1.06 -17.77
CA SER A 78 16.87 -2.36 -17.16
C SER A 78 16.60 -3.52 -18.12
N GLY A 79 15.46 -3.50 -18.82
CA GLY A 79 15.12 -4.47 -19.85
C GLY A 79 16.16 -4.53 -20.98
N SER A 80 16.62 -3.36 -21.47
CA SER A 80 17.62 -3.30 -22.54
C SER A 80 18.98 -3.84 -22.10
N ILE A 81 19.42 -3.55 -20.88
CA ILE A 81 20.68 -4.06 -20.32
C ILE A 81 20.62 -5.59 -20.19
N ILE A 82 19.54 -6.13 -19.59
CA ILE A 82 19.37 -7.58 -19.41
C ILE A 82 19.29 -8.29 -20.77
N PHE A 83 18.57 -7.70 -21.73
CA PHE A 83 18.49 -8.24 -23.09
C PHE A 83 19.88 -8.31 -23.75
N LEU A 84 20.68 -7.25 -23.63
CA LEU A 84 22.05 -7.22 -24.16
C LEU A 84 22.91 -8.30 -23.50
N PHE A 85 22.87 -8.43 -22.17
CA PHE A 85 23.59 -9.49 -21.45
C PHE A 85 23.14 -10.88 -21.90
N GLY A 86 21.84 -11.12 -22.03
CA GLY A 86 21.28 -12.38 -22.53
C GLY A 86 21.79 -12.71 -23.94
N LEU A 87 21.85 -11.72 -24.83
CA LEU A 87 22.37 -11.87 -26.19
C LEU A 87 23.86 -12.21 -26.20
N THR A 88 24.68 -11.57 -25.35
CA THR A 88 26.11 -11.91 -25.22
C THR A 88 26.34 -13.32 -24.67
N MET A 89 25.47 -13.82 -23.79
CA MET A 89 25.53 -15.18 -23.28
C MET A 89 25.05 -16.22 -24.31
N LEU A 90 24.08 -15.86 -25.15
CA LEU A 90 23.51 -16.75 -26.17
C LEU A 90 24.45 -16.92 -27.37
N PHE A 91 25.13 -15.86 -27.78
CA PHE A 91 26.01 -15.83 -28.95
C PHE A 91 27.45 -15.37 -28.62
N PRO A 92 28.24 -16.18 -27.87
CA PRO A 92 29.60 -15.79 -27.46
C PRO A 92 30.52 -15.49 -28.66
N ASN A 93 30.43 -16.27 -29.74
CA ASN A 93 31.28 -16.11 -30.94
C ASN A 93 31.03 -14.79 -31.70
N ILE A 94 29.81 -14.24 -31.63
CA ILE A 94 29.46 -12.98 -32.31
C ILE A 94 30.08 -11.80 -31.55
N TRP A 95 30.10 -11.88 -30.21
CA TRP A 95 30.67 -10.85 -29.35
C TRP A 95 32.20 -10.77 -29.46
N GLU A 96 32.88 -11.91 -29.57
CA GLU A 96 34.35 -11.97 -29.69
C GLU A 96 34.87 -11.42 -31.03
N ASN A 97 34.06 -11.52 -32.09
CA ASN A 97 34.40 -10.98 -33.41
C ASN A 97 34.20 -9.46 -33.54
N PHE A 98 33.53 -8.82 -32.56
CA PHE A 98 33.26 -7.39 -32.60
C PHE A 98 34.48 -6.60 -32.06
N SER A 99 35.12 -5.80 -32.91
CA SER A 99 36.41 -5.13 -32.62
C SER A 99 36.39 -4.24 -31.36
N PHE A 100 35.25 -3.58 -31.10
CA PHE A 100 35.04 -2.77 -29.90
C PHE A 100 34.92 -3.63 -28.62
N ALA A 101 34.19 -4.75 -28.70
CA ALA A 101 33.99 -5.65 -27.58
C ALA A 101 35.29 -6.36 -27.19
N ASN A 102 36.13 -6.75 -28.16
CA ASN A 102 37.43 -7.33 -27.90
C ASN A 102 38.37 -6.32 -27.20
N THR A 103 38.36 -5.05 -27.61
CA THR A 103 39.18 -4.00 -26.97
C THR A 103 38.74 -3.70 -25.53
N LEU A 104 37.42 -3.63 -25.28
CA LEU A 104 36.87 -3.44 -23.94
C LEU A 104 37.07 -4.68 -23.05
N SER A 105 36.88 -5.88 -23.61
CA SER A 105 37.13 -7.17 -22.96
C SER A 105 38.60 -7.33 -22.57
N LEU A 106 39.55 -7.00 -23.46
CA LEU A 106 40.98 -7.05 -23.15
C LEU A 106 41.40 -6.03 -22.09
N LYS A 107 40.84 -4.81 -22.12
CA LYS A 107 41.16 -3.76 -21.14
C LYS A 107 40.55 -4.07 -19.76
N SER A 108 39.32 -4.57 -19.73
CA SER A 108 38.64 -5.02 -18.52
C SER A 108 39.29 -6.29 -17.95
N ASN A 109 39.58 -7.28 -18.80
CA ASN A 109 40.32 -8.48 -18.40
C ASN A 109 41.71 -8.13 -17.89
N LYS A 110 42.42 -7.14 -18.45
CA LYS A 110 43.75 -6.71 -17.94
C LYS A 110 43.68 -6.06 -16.55
N VAL A 111 42.66 -5.25 -16.28
CA VAL A 111 42.42 -4.64 -14.95
C VAL A 111 41.98 -5.71 -13.94
N LEU A 112 41.09 -6.61 -14.35
CA LEU A 112 40.65 -7.73 -13.53
C LEU A 112 41.80 -8.72 -13.27
N THR A 113 42.63 -9.07 -14.27
CA THR A 113 43.78 -9.99 -14.11
C THR A 113 44.97 -9.38 -13.36
N THR A 114 45.20 -8.06 -13.42
CA THR A 114 46.23 -7.43 -12.55
C THR A 114 45.84 -7.46 -11.07
N GLY A 115 44.54 -7.52 -10.75
CA GLY A 115 44.03 -7.86 -9.41
C GLY A 115 43.92 -9.38 -9.14
N TYR A 116 43.70 -10.20 -10.17
CA TYR A 116 43.51 -11.65 -10.07
C TYR A 116 44.83 -12.41 -9.84
N GLN A 117 45.94 -11.98 -10.46
CA GLN A 117 47.24 -12.66 -10.37
C GLN A 117 48.11 -12.20 -9.19
N LYS A 118 47.86 -11.00 -8.64
CA LYS A 118 48.46 -10.59 -7.37
C LYS A 118 47.44 -10.90 -6.29
N ASN A 119 47.63 -11.97 -5.52
CA ASN A 119 46.85 -12.36 -4.33
C ASN A 119 46.65 -11.19 -3.34
N SER A 120 45.80 -10.23 -3.68
CA SER A 120 45.70 -8.92 -3.06
C SER A 120 44.29 -8.70 -2.55
N ILE A 121 44.18 -8.38 -1.27
CA ILE A 121 42.94 -8.05 -0.57
C ILE A 121 42.18 -6.93 -1.29
N TRP A 122 42.88 -5.99 -1.93
CA TRP A 122 42.27 -4.90 -2.69
C TRP A 122 41.52 -5.37 -3.94
N GLY A 123 41.99 -6.44 -4.59
CA GLY A 123 41.25 -7.04 -5.72
C GLY A 123 39.90 -7.59 -5.26
N ASP A 124 39.90 -8.28 -4.12
CA ASP A 124 38.70 -8.85 -3.51
C ASP A 124 37.70 -7.77 -3.07
N VAL A 125 38.20 -6.66 -2.51
CA VAL A 125 37.38 -5.51 -2.13
C VAL A 125 36.71 -4.90 -3.34
N ILE A 126 37.44 -4.70 -4.45
CA ILE A 126 36.91 -4.12 -5.68
C ILE A 126 35.82 -5.02 -6.28
N ILE A 127 36.04 -6.34 -6.27
CA ILE A 127 35.04 -7.31 -6.74
C ILE A 127 33.75 -7.17 -5.92
N GLY A 128 33.81 -7.26 -4.58
CA GLY A 128 32.61 -7.11 -3.75
C GLY A 128 31.97 -5.72 -3.87
N ALA A 129 32.78 -4.65 -3.96
CA ALA A 129 32.28 -3.29 -4.11
C ALA A 129 31.52 -3.08 -5.43
N SER A 130 32.01 -3.64 -6.54
CA SER A 130 31.35 -3.55 -7.85
C SER A 130 30.03 -4.31 -7.94
N LEU A 131 29.86 -5.36 -7.13
CA LEU A 131 28.65 -6.16 -7.09
C LEU A 131 27.49 -5.47 -6.34
N GLY A 132 27.78 -4.53 -5.43
CA GLY A 132 26.76 -3.84 -4.63
C GLY A 132 25.66 -3.13 -5.45
N PRO A 133 26.02 -2.23 -6.39
CA PRO A 133 25.04 -1.57 -7.26
C PRO A 133 24.22 -2.55 -8.12
N ILE A 134 24.85 -3.64 -8.58
CA ILE A 134 24.18 -4.68 -9.38
C ILE A 134 23.11 -5.39 -8.57
N PHE A 135 23.44 -5.75 -7.32
CA PHE A 135 22.51 -6.39 -6.38
C PHE A 135 21.36 -5.45 -5.98
N SER A 136 21.66 -4.16 -5.81
CA SER A 136 20.67 -3.13 -5.51
C SER A 136 19.68 -2.91 -6.66
N ALA A 137 20.13 -2.97 -7.91
CA ALA A 137 19.30 -2.67 -9.08
C ALA A 137 18.43 -3.86 -9.54
N CYS A 138 18.81 -5.10 -9.21
CA CYS A 138 18.20 -6.31 -9.77
C CYS A 138 17.50 -7.21 -8.73
N SER A 139 17.32 -6.71 -7.51
CA SER A 139 16.66 -7.45 -6.42
C SER A 139 15.24 -6.90 -6.17
N PRO A 140 14.18 -7.66 -6.51
CA PRO A 140 12.79 -7.25 -6.24
C PRO A 140 12.53 -7.07 -4.73
N THR A 141 13.17 -7.89 -3.90
CA THR A 141 13.07 -7.83 -2.43
C THR A 141 13.76 -6.60 -1.86
N TYR A 142 14.80 -6.09 -2.52
CA TYR A 142 15.44 -4.83 -2.14
C TYR A 142 14.53 -3.63 -2.39
N PHE A 143 13.74 -3.62 -3.47
CA PHE A 143 12.76 -2.56 -3.73
C PHE A 143 11.66 -2.54 -2.67
N VAL A 144 11.17 -3.71 -2.24
CA VAL A 144 10.22 -3.82 -1.12
C VAL A 144 10.82 -3.21 0.15
N ILE A 145 12.08 -3.49 0.46
CA ILE A 145 12.75 -2.85 1.60
C ILE A 145 12.84 -1.34 1.38
N LEU A 146 13.24 -0.87 0.20
CA LEU A 146 13.28 0.57 -0.02
C LEU A 146 11.91 1.23 0.19
N ALA A 147 10.84 0.64 -0.32
CA ALA A 147 9.49 1.18 -0.23
C ALA A 147 8.88 1.09 1.18
N THR A 148 9.21 0.04 1.95
CA THR A 148 8.62 -0.23 3.27
C THR A 148 9.46 0.29 4.43
N VAL A 149 10.78 0.41 4.25
CA VAL A 149 11.75 0.63 5.33
C VAL A 149 12.33 2.05 5.31
N LEU A 150 12.52 2.68 4.14
CA LEU A 150 13.01 4.07 4.09
C LEU A 150 12.04 5.16 4.57
N PRO A 151 10.69 5.00 4.51
CA PRO A 151 9.78 5.99 5.08
C PRO A 151 9.88 6.03 6.61
N VAL A 152 10.27 4.90 7.23
CA VAL A 152 10.48 4.79 8.67
C VAL A 152 11.71 5.60 9.06
N SER A 153 11.69 6.22 10.25
CA SER A 153 12.73 7.13 10.75
C SER A 153 14.17 6.76 10.33
N PHE A 154 14.99 7.77 9.99
CA PHE A 154 16.33 7.57 9.42
C PHE A 154 17.19 6.54 10.18
N PHE A 155 17.11 6.55 11.51
CA PHE A 155 17.82 5.60 12.37
C PHE A 155 17.30 4.16 12.23
N LEU A 156 15.98 3.96 12.25
CA LEU A 156 15.38 2.63 12.13
C LEU A 156 15.62 2.04 10.74
N GLY A 157 15.53 2.87 9.69
CA GLY A 157 15.84 2.46 8.32
C GLY A 157 17.27 1.93 8.16
N ILE A 158 18.25 2.55 8.84
CA ILE A 158 19.64 2.06 8.87
C ILE A 158 19.73 0.70 9.56
N VAL A 159 19.05 0.52 10.70
CA VAL A 159 19.07 -0.77 11.43
C VAL A 159 18.49 -1.91 10.59
N TYR A 160 17.39 -1.66 9.88
CA TYR A 160 16.80 -2.63 8.97
C TYR A 160 17.69 -2.95 7.77
N LEU A 161 18.33 -1.93 7.18
CA LEU A 161 19.29 -2.10 6.09
C LEU A 161 20.49 -2.96 6.53
N PHE A 162 21.03 -2.72 7.73
CA PHE A 162 22.06 -3.58 8.32
C PHE A 162 21.57 -5.02 8.49
N THR A 163 20.35 -5.19 8.98
CA THR A 163 19.76 -6.52 9.20
C THR A 163 19.56 -7.29 7.89
N TYR A 164 19.14 -6.60 6.83
CA TYR A 164 19.06 -7.14 5.48
C TYR A 164 20.42 -7.58 4.95
N VAL A 165 21.43 -6.72 5.07
CA VAL A 165 22.80 -7.01 4.63
C VAL A 165 23.37 -8.21 5.40
N LEU A 166 23.10 -8.32 6.70
CA LEU A 166 23.51 -9.47 7.51
C LEU A 166 22.89 -10.77 7.00
N GLY A 167 21.59 -10.78 6.66
CA GLY A 167 20.91 -11.94 6.09
C GLY A 167 21.51 -12.36 4.75
N LEU A 168 21.73 -11.40 3.85
CA LEU A 168 22.36 -11.63 2.55
C LEU A 168 23.79 -12.18 2.69
N SER A 169 24.62 -11.54 3.52
CA SER A 169 26.00 -11.94 3.76
C SER A 169 26.10 -13.37 4.32
N LEU A 170 25.24 -13.71 5.28
CA LEU A 170 25.22 -15.05 5.87
C LEU A 170 24.87 -16.12 4.82
N ALA A 171 23.83 -15.88 4.03
CA ALA A 171 23.38 -16.85 3.05
C ALA A 171 24.39 -17.00 1.88
N LEU A 172 25.10 -15.93 1.49
CA LEU A 172 26.20 -16.01 0.52
C LEU A 172 27.37 -16.84 1.03
N ILE A 173 27.74 -16.69 2.31
CA ILE A 173 28.79 -17.52 2.94
C ILE A 173 28.39 -18.98 2.94
N ILE A 174 27.14 -19.31 3.30
CA ILE A 174 26.62 -20.68 3.31
C ILE A 174 26.70 -21.29 1.90
N ILE A 175 26.24 -20.57 0.88
CA ILE A 175 26.24 -21.04 -0.50
C ILE A 175 27.67 -21.19 -1.04
N ALA A 176 28.58 -20.29 -0.69
CA ALA A 176 29.99 -20.42 -1.08
C ALA A 176 30.62 -21.70 -0.51
N LEU A 177 30.40 -21.99 0.77
CA LEU A 177 30.92 -23.20 1.44
C LEU A 177 30.30 -24.49 0.88
N ILE A 178 29.01 -24.48 0.55
CA ILE A 178 28.34 -25.62 -0.10
C ILE A 178 28.82 -25.77 -1.54
N GLY A 179 28.97 -24.66 -2.25
CA GLY A 179 29.42 -24.59 -3.65
C GLY A 179 30.79 -25.22 -3.85
N GLU A 180 31.74 -24.98 -2.94
CA GLU A 180 33.07 -25.61 -2.96
C GLU A 180 33.00 -27.16 -2.97
N ARG A 181 32.08 -27.74 -2.20
CA ARG A 181 31.86 -29.20 -2.14
C ARG A 181 31.18 -29.77 -3.37
N ILE A 182 30.29 -29.00 -4.00
CA ILE A 182 29.57 -29.42 -5.20
C ILE A 182 30.47 -29.29 -6.42
N MET A 183 31.22 -28.19 -6.55
CA MET A 183 32.03 -27.89 -7.72
C MET A 183 33.21 -28.86 -7.88
N THR A 184 33.79 -29.36 -6.79
CA THR A 184 34.82 -30.41 -6.80
C THR A 184 34.31 -31.74 -7.37
N LYS A 185 33.00 -31.99 -7.33
CA LYS A 185 32.35 -33.18 -7.93
C LYS A 185 31.84 -32.96 -9.36
N VAL A 186 31.62 -31.70 -9.75
CA VAL A 186 30.85 -31.32 -10.96
C VAL A 186 31.72 -30.52 -11.96
N GLY A 187 33.05 -30.66 -11.90
CA GLY A 187 34.03 -29.95 -12.74
C GLY A 187 33.89 -30.11 -14.27
N LYS A 188 32.91 -30.87 -14.76
CA LYS A 188 32.56 -31.02 -16.19
C LYS A 188 31.41 -30.12 -16.67
N VAL A 189 30.71 -29.39 -15.79
CA VAL A 189 29.54 -28.55 -16.17
C VAL A 189 29.94 -27.08 -16.44
N SER A 190 31.16 -26.68 -16.09
CA SER A 190 31.67 -25.31 -16.24
C SER A 190 32.39 -25.05 -17.58
N ASP A 191 31.91 -25.63 -18.69
CA ASP A 191 32.46 -25.31 -20.01
C ASP A 191 32.06 -23.87 -20.41
N PRO A 192 33.00 -22.97 -20.73
CA PRO A 192 32.71 -21.58 -21.14
C PRO A 192 31.80 -21.47 -22.38
N ASN A 193 31.71 -22.53 -23.19
CA ASN A 193 30.79 -22.65 -24.34
C ASN A 193 29.62 -23.62 -24.10
N GLY A 194 29.45 -24.09 -22.86
CA GLY A 194 28.49 -25.11 -22.49
C GLY A 194 27.03 -24.70 -22.65
N TRP A 195 26.16 -25.70 -22.80
CA TRP A 195 24.71 -25.52 -22.93
C TRP A 195 24.10 -24.76 -21.74
N PHE A 196 24.67 -24.90 -20.54
CA PHE A 196 24.23 -24.19 -19.34
C PHE A 196 24.19 -22.67 -19.52
N LYS A 197 25.25 -22.05 -20.06
CA LYS A 197 25.31 -20.59 -20.29
C LYS A 197 24.27 -20.15 -21.33
N LYS A 198 24.04 -20.96 -22.37
CA LYS A 198 23.02 -20.69 -23.40
C LYS A 198 21.61 -20.74 -22.83
N ILE A 199 21.32 -21.69 -21.93
CA ILE A 199 20.02 -21.77 -21.23
C ILE A 199 19.76 -20.48 -20.45
N PHE A 200 20.73 -20.03 -19.63
CA PHE A 200 20.60 -18.77 -18.89
C PHE A 200 20.46 -17.55 -19.82
N GLY A 201 21.17 -17.53 -20.94
CA GLY A 201 21.01 -16.50 -21.97
C GLY A 201 19.59 -16.43 -22.54
N VAL A 202 18.98 -17.58 -22.86
CA VAL A 202 17.58 -17.66 -23.32
C VAL A 202 16.62 -17.18 -22.23
N ILE A 203 16.82 -17.61 -20.98
CA ILE A 203 16.00 -17.17 -19.84
C ILE A 203 16.07 -15.65 -19.66
N PHE A 204 17.27 -15.05 -19.72
CA PHE A 204 17.41 -13.60 -19.60
C PHE A 204 16.73 -12.83 -20.73
N ILE A 205 16.80 -13.35 -21.96
CA ILE A 205 16.09 -12.73 -23.09
C ILE A 205 14.58 -12.80 -22.87
N MET A 206 14.05 -13.95 -22.42
CA MET A 206 12.61 -14.07 -22.12
C MET A 206 12.17 -13.13 -21.00
N VAL A 207 12.95 -13.04 -19.91
CA VAL A 207 12.68 -12.14 -18.78
C VAL A 207 12.75 -10.68 -19.24
N ALA A 208 13.74 -10.29 -20.04
CA ALA A 208 13.85 -8.93 -20.55
C ALA A 208 12.65 -8.55 -21.44
N ILE A 209 12.19 -9.46 -22.29
CA ILE A 209 10.98 -9.25 -23.11
C ILE A 209 9.74 -9.14 -22.22
N ALA A 210 9.62 -9.97 -21.19
CA ALA A 210 8.52 -9.89 -20.23
C ALA A 210 8.48 -8.55 -19.48
N ILE A 211 9.65 -8.05 -19.05
CA ILE A 211 9.79 -6.74 -18.39
C ILE A 211 9.42 -5.62 -19.38
N ILE A 212 9.97 -5.60 -20.60
CA ILE A 212 9.68 -4.53 -21.58
C ILE A 212 8.18 -4.53 -21.98
N SER A 213 7.57 -5.70 -22.12
CA SER A 213 6.14 -5.83 -22.44
C SER A 213 5.21 -5.56 -21.25
N GLY A 214 5.74 -5.46 -20.02
CA GLY A 214 4.94 -5.34 -18.80
C GLY A 214 4.18 -6.61 -18.43
N TYR A 215 4.53 -7.75 -19.03
CA TYR A 215 3.92 -9.04 -18.76
C TYR A 215 4.33 -9.60 -17.40
N ASP A 216 5.50 -9.18 -16.90
CA ASP A 216 5.95 -9.43 -15.53
C ASP A 216 4.96 -8.90 -14.49
N LYS A 217 4.48 -7.65 -14.65
CA LYS A 217 3.45 -7.06 -13.78
C LYS A 217 2.11 -7.82 -13.89
N LYS A 218 1.69 -8.18 -15.11
CA LYS A 218 0.46 -8.97 -15.34
C LYS A 218 0.51 -10.37 -14.75
N LEU A 219 1.65 -11.05 -14.88
CA LEU A 219 1.88 -12.37 -14.30
C LEU A 219 1.92 -12.30 -12.78
N GLN A 220 2.54 -11.26 -12.21
CA GLN A 220 2.53 -11.03 -10.76
C GLN A 220 1.10 -10.84 -10.23
N ILE A 221 0.29 -10.02 -10.90
CA ILE A 221 -1.13 -9.82 -10.55
C ILE A 221 -1.91 -11.13 -10.69
N SER A 222 -1.72 -11.87 -11.79
CA SER A 222 -2.40 -13.16 -12.01
C SER A 222 -1.97 -14.26 -11.02
N LEU A 223 -0.71 -14.28 -10.57
CA LEU A 223 -0.21 -15.23 -9.56
C LEU A 223 -0.72 -14.88 -8.16
N LEU A 224 -0.85 -13.59 -7.85
CA LEU A 224 -1.49 -13.09 -6.64
C LEU A 224 -2.98 -13.47 -6.62
N ASP A 225 -3.69 -13.30 -7.74
CA ASP A 225 -5.09 -13.70 -7.90
C ASP A 225 -5.29 -15.22 -7.84
N ALA A 226 -4.31 -16.00 -8.32
CA ALA A 226 -4.30 -17.46 -8.23
C ALA A 226 -3.89 -17.99 -6.83
N GLY A 227 -3.54 -17.12 -5.88
CA GLY A 227 -3.17 -17.48 -4.51
C GLY A 227 -1.79 -18.13 -4.36
N PHE A 228 -0.92 -18.06 -5.38
CA PHE A 228 0.44 -18.58 -5.31
C PHE A 228 1.37 -17.50 -4.74
N LEU A 229 1.86 -17.69 -3.51
CA LEU A 229 2.61 -16.70 -2.71
C LEU A 229 1.79 -15.47 -2.27
N ASP A 230 0.59 -15.70 -1.77
CA ASP A 230 -0.23 -14.70 -1.07
C ASP A 230 0.40 -14.35 0.31
N VAL A 231 1.53 -13.63 0.27
CA VAL A 231 2.26 -13.14 1.46
C VAL A 231 1.37 -12.21 2.27
N THR A 232 0.41 -11.52 1.65
CA THR A 232 -0.62 -10.70 2.28
C THR A 232 -1.55 -11.50 3.19
N LYS A 233 -2.00 -12.70 2.79
CA LYS A 233 -2.75 -13.60 3.71
C LYS A 233 -1.86 -14.19 4.80
N ILE A 234 -0.58 -14.44 4.54
CA ILE A 234 0.36 -14.93 5.57
C ILE A 234 0.67 -13.81 6.56
N GLU A 235 0.86 -12.58 6.10
CA GLU A 235 1.01 -11.38 6.92
C GLU A 235 -0.27 -11.11 7.70
N GLN A 236 -1.45 -11.09 7.09
CA GLN A 236 -2.73 -10.97 7.82
C GLN A 236 -2.93 -12.09 8.82
N LYS A 237 -2.58 -13.34 8.49
CA LYS A 237 -2.77 -14.48 9.40
C LYS A 237 -1.70 -14.56 10.51
N LEU A 238 -0.54 -13.93 10.32
CA LEU A 238 0.51 -13.78 11.34
C LEU A 238 0.27 -12.54 12.20
N LEU A 239 -0.29 -11.47 11.62
CA LEU A 239 -0.81 -10.29 12.33
C LEU A 239 -2.03 -10.71 13.17
N ASP A 240 -3.02 -11.41 12.62
CA ASP A 240 -4.17 -11.98 13.35
C ASP A 240 -3.75 -12.96 14.46
N LYS A 241 -2.63 -13.66 14.29
CA LYS A 241 -2.15 -14.65 15.27
C LYS A 241 -1.31 -14.03 16.37
N ASN A 242 -0.61 -12.92 16.10
CA ASN A 242 0.05 -12.11 17.12
C ASN A 242 -0.96 -11.20 17.83
N GLU A 243 -1.92 -10.61 17.11
CA GLU A 243 -3.09 -9.96 17.68
C GLU A 243 -3.86 -10.95 18.53
N LYS A 244 -4.18 -12.17 18.08
CA LYS A 244 -4.82 -13.18 18.96
C LYS A 244 -4.01 -13.54 20.20
N LYS A 245 -2.68 -13.43 20.15
CA LYS A 245 -1.82 -13.71 21.32
C LYS A 245 -1.73 -12.54 22.28
N GLU A 246 -1.79 -11.30 21.80
CA GLU A 246 -1.98 -10.08 22.60
C GLU A 246 -3.45 -9.93 23.06
N ILE A 247 -4.41 -10.48 22.31
CA ILE A 247 -5.86 -10.50 22.58
C ILE A 247 -6.22 -11.58 23.60
N ASP A 248 -5.58 -12.76 23.62
CA ASP A 248 -5.80 -13.72 24.70
C ASP A 248 -5.23 -13.19 26.04
N GLU A 249 -4.13 -12.43 26.02
CA GLU A 249 -3.64 -11.73 27.22
C GLU A 249 -4.53 -10.53 27.60
N SER A 250 -5.16 -9.83 26.65
CA SER A 250 -6.05 -8.68 26.95
C SER A 250 -7.53 -9.06 27.18
N ALA A 251 -7.97 -10.24 26.76
CA ALA A 251 -9.27 -10.81 27.10
C ALA A 251 -9.31 -11.32 28.56
N GLU A 252 -8.20 -11.84 29.10
CA GLU A 252 -8.08 -12.11 30.54
C GLU A 252 -7.97 -10.83 31.39
N ILE A 253 -7.56 -9.69 30.80
CA ILE A 253 -7.54 -8.39 31.48
C ILE A 253 -8.94 -7.76 31.55
N ALA A 254 -9.85 -8.09 30.62
CA ALA A 254 -11.20 -7.51 30.57
C ALA A 254 -12.14 -7.99 31.69
N ASP A 255 -11.81 -9.08 32.39
CA ASP A 255 -12.67 -9.66 33.46
C ASP A 255 -12.31 -9.15 34.87
N LYS A 256 -11.41 -8.16 34.97
CA LYS A 256 -11.14 -7.42 36.21
C LYS A 256 -11.36 -5.93 35.99
N ALA A 257 -12.63 -5.54 35.93
CA ALA A 257 -13.06 -4.18 36.25
C ALA A 257 -12.84 -3.88 37.75
N ASN A 258 -11.57 -3.79 38.13
CA ASN A 258 -11.08 -3.02 39.24
C ASN A 258 -9.98 -2.17 38.62
N LEU A 259 -10.32 -0.93 38.26
CA LEU A 259 -9.36 0.12 37.90
C LEU A 259 -8.47 0.39 39.13
N LYS A 260 -7.55 -0.54 39.40
CA LYS A 260 -6.36 -0.25 40.18
C LYS A 260 -5.56 0.76 39.36
N LYS A 261 -4.99 1.70 40.10
CA LYS A 261 -4.09 2.78 39.70
C LYS A 261 -2.82 2.23 39.04
N ASP A 262 -2.97 1.53 37.91
CA ASP A 262 -1.85 1.16 37.05
C ASP A 262 -1.46 2.42 36.29
N THR A 263 -0.36 2.98 36.75
CA THR A 263 0.28 4.23 36.33
C THR A 263 0.17 4.45 34.81
N PHE A 264 -0.53 5.51 34.40
CA PHE A 264 -0.48 5.96 33.01
C PHE A 264 0.97 6.24 32.61
N MET A 265 1.32 5.97 31.34
CA MET A 265 2.70 6.13 30.86
C MET A 265 3.19 7.57 31.04
N GLY A 266 4.43 7.72 31.46
CA GLY A 266 5.09 9.02 31.53
C GLY A 266 5.32 9.61 30.12
N ILE A 267 5.43 10.94 30.03
CA ILE A 267 5.67 11.65 28.76
C ILE A 267 6.94 11.13 28.06
N GLU A 268 8.02 10.89 28.81
CA GLU A 268 9.28 10.38 28.26
C GLU A 268 9.16 8.97 27.69
N GLU A 269 8.35 8.11 28.31
CA GLU A 269 8.07 6.77 27.80
C GLU A 269 7.27 6.85 26.49
N LYS A 270 6.26 7.73 26.44
CA LYS A 270 5.45 7.95 25.24
C LYS A 270 6.28 8.46 24.06
N ARG A 271 7.22 9.37 24.29
CA ARG A 271 8.13 9.90 23.26
C ARG A 271 8.89 8.80 22.50
N GLY A 272 9.21 7.69 23.16
CA GLY A 272 9.90 6.56 22.54
C GLY A 272 8.99 5.54 21.84
N LYS A 273 7.67 5.58 22.09
CA LYS A 273 6.71 4.56 21.67
C LYS A 273 5.66 5.05 20.68
N PHE A 274 5.23 6.31 20.81
CA PHE A 274 4.14 6.89 20.02
C PHE A 274 4.62 8.06 19.18
N ILE A 275 3.90 8.28 18.09
CA ILE A 275 4.14 9.39 17.17
C ILE A 275 3.40 10.62 17.71
N MET A 276 4.07 11.76 17.73
CA MET A 276 3.41 13.02 18.04
C MET A 276 2.47 13.38 16.88
N ALA A 277 1.23 13.71 17.19
CA ALA A 277 0.23 14.04 16.19
C ALA A 277 0.70 15.24 15.34
N PRO A 278 0.81 15.10 14.01
CA PRO A 278 0.96 16.24 13.12
C PRO A 278 -0.20 17.22 13.33
N ASP A 279 0.06 18.51 13.18
CA ASP A 279 -1.02 19.49 13.23
C ASP A 279 -1.81 19.53 11.90
N ILE A 280 -2.93 20.24 11.90
CA ILE A 280 -3.69 20.55 10.68
C ILE A 280 -2.82 21.43 9.79
N SER A 281 -2.58 20.97 8.57
CA SER A 281 -1.85 21.68 7.53
C SER A 281 -2.84 22.32 6.55
N THR A 282 -2.53 23.55 6.11
CA THR A 282 -3.21 24.30 5.02
C THR A 282 -4.73 24.04 4.86
N PRO A 283 -5.55 24.24 5.91
CA PRO A 283 -6.98 23.97 5.84
C PRO A 283 -7.70 24.95 4.91
N ASP A 284 -8.62 24.43 4.10
CA ASP A 284 -9.39 25.21 3.12
C ASP A 284 -10.64 25.86 3.71
N GLY A 285 -11.13 25.33 4.83
CA GLY A 285 -12.37 25.78 5.46
C GLY A 285 -12.65 25.08 6.78
N PHE A 286 -13.55 25.68 7.54
CA PHE A 286 -13.96 25.18 8.85
C PHE A 286 -15.48 25.22 8.96
N ILE A 287 -16.05 24.17 9.54
CA ILE A 287 -17.49 24.03 9.81
C ILE A 287 -17.65 23.68 11.29
N ASN A 288 -18.72 24.15 11.92
CA ASN A 288 -19.01 24.01 13.36
C ASN A 288 -17.97 24.66 14.30
N THR A 289 -17.18 25.62 13.83
CA THR A 289 -16.22 26.39 14.64
C THR A 289 -16.47 27.90 14.62
N ASN A 290 -17.65 28.35 14.18
CA ASN A 290 -17.91 29.77 13.85
C ASN A 290 -16.91 30.33 12.81
N ASN A 291 -16.46 29.49 11.88
CA ASN A 291 -15.42 29.78 10.88
C ASN A 291 -14.07 30.20 11.49
N LEU A 292 -13.81 29.87 12.76
CA LEU A 292 -12.51 30.08 13.37
C LEU A 292 -11.59 28.90 13.09
N PRO A 293 -10.30 29.14 12.81
CA PRO A 293 -9.32 28.07 12.69
C PRO A 293 -9.21 27.26 13.99
N ILE A 294 -9.09 25.95 13.83
CA ILE A 294 -8.86 24.98 14.90
C ILE A 294 -7.58 24.21 14.57
N THR A 295 -6.79 23.87 15.60
CA THR A 295 -5.57 23.08 15.48
C THR A 295 -5.62 21.88 16.41
N ILE A 296 -4.75 20.89 16.22
CA ILE A 296 -4.61 19.78 17.17
C ILE A 296 -3.77 20.26 18.36
N SER A 297 -2.75 21.09 18.12
CA SER A 297 -1.83 21.56 19.17
C SER A 297 -2.51 22.39 20.26
N GLU A 298 -3.61 23.11 19.97
CA GLU A 298 -4.31 23.91 20.99
C GLU A 298 -4.97 23.08 22.09
N PHE A 299 -5.25 21.78 21.81
CA PHE A 299 -5.86 20.83 22.74
C PHE A 299 -4.84 20.10 23.61
N LYS A 300 -3.56 20.11 23.22
CA LYS A 300 -2.48 19.50 23.99
C LYS A 300 -2.45 20.07 25.41
N GLY A 301 -2.44 19.18 26.39
CA GLY A 301 -2.50 19.47 27.83
C GLY A 301 -3.89 19.84 28.33
N LYS A 302 -4.93 19.85 27.48
CA LYS A 302 -6.30 20.26 27.86
C LYS A 302 -7.36 19.20 27.58
N LYS A 303 -7.33 18.56 26.41
CA LYS A 303 -8.37 17.64 25.92
C LYS A 303 -7.74 16.45 25.19
N VAL A 304 -8.54 15.39 25.05
CA VAL A 304 -8.24 14.23 24.18
C VAL A 304 -8.87 14.52 22.82
N VAL A 305 -8.15 14.27 21.73
CA VAL A 305 -8.64 14.54 20.37
C VAL A 305 -8.84 13.23 19.61
N LEU A 306 -10.00 13.05 18.98
CA LEU A 306 -10.23 12.01 17.97
C LEU A 306 -10.29 12.68 16.60
N LEU A 307 -9.23 12.50 15.80
CA LEU A 307 -9.21 12.95 14.41
C LEU A 307 -9.87 11.86 13.54
N ASP A 308 -11.01 12.16 12.94
CA ASP A 308 -11.72 11.27 12.02
C ASP A 308 -11.56 11.77 10.58
N ILE A 309 -10.84 11.02 9.75
CA ILE A 309 -10.66 11.33 8.34
C ILE A 309 -11.80 10.70 7.55
N TRP A 310 -12.56 11.53 6.83
CA TRP A 310 -13.80 11.12 6.17
C TRP A 310 -14.04 11.91 4.87
N THR A 311 -14.98 11.43 4.06
CA THR A 311 -15.58 12.18 2.96
C THR A 311 -17.07 11.86 2.88
N TYR A 312 -17.90 12.81 2.44
CA TYR A 312 -19.34 12.70 2.64
C TYR A 312 -20.03 11.69 1.73
N SER A 313 -19.52 11.43 0.52
CA SER A 313 -20.12 10.44 -0.38
C SER A 313 -19.62 9.01 -0.14
N CYS A 314 -18.71 8.80 0.81
CA CYS A 314 -18.23 7.47 1.18
C CYS A 314 -19.24 6.76 2.11
N ILE A 315 -19.79 5.63 1.66
CA ILE A 315 -20.77 4.86 2.46
C ILE A 315 -20.18 4.34 3.77
N ASN A 316 -18.90 3.92 3.76
CA ASN A 316 -18.22 3.43 4.95
C ASN A 316 -18.12 4.56 5.99
N CYS A 317 -17.78 5.78 5.56
CA CYS A 317 -17.80 6.96 6.43
C CYS A 317 -19.20 7.19 7.01
N GLN A 318 -20.24 7.22 6.17
CA GLN A 318 -21.62 7.45 6.62
C GLN A 318 -22.07 6.47 7.70
N ARG A 319 -21.70 5.18 7.58
CA ARG A 319 -22.03 4.17 8.61
C ARG A 319 -21.28 4.35 9.93
N THR A 320 -20.13 5.04 9.93
CA THR A 320 -19.39 5.35 11.17
C THR A 320 -19.91 6.59 11.90
N ILE A 321 -20.55 7.54 11.20
CA ILE A 321 -20.99 8.81 11.79
C ILE A 321 -21.93 8.65 13.00
N PRO A 322 -22.92 7.72 13.02
CA PRO A 322 -23.76 7.54 14.21
C PRO A 322 -22.98 7.23 15.49
N TYR A 323 -21.86 6.51 15.39
CA TYR A 323 -20.99 6.25 16.54
C TYR A 323 -20.23 7.50 16.97
N LEU A 324 -19.71 8.27 16.00
CA LEU A 324 -19.02 9.54 16.29
C LEU A 324 -19.95 10.55 16.96
N ASN A 325 -21.20 10.68 16.49
CA ASN A 325 -22.19 11.57 17.10
C ASN A 325 -22.52 11.15 18.54
N GLU A 326 -22.72 9.85 18.81
CA GLU A 326 -22.95 9.35 20.17
C GLU A 326 -21.72 9.59 21.07
N TRP A 327 -20.50 9.34 20.58
CA TRP A 327 -19.28 9.59 21.35
C TRP A 327 -19.05 11.08 21.62
N HIS A 328 -19.32 11.94 20.64
CA HIS A 328 -19.25 13.39 20.81
C HIS A 328 -20.18 13.83 21.95
N LYS A 329 -21.48 13.50 21.84
CA LYS A 329 -22.49 13.83 22.85
C LYS A 329 -22.14 13.29 24.24
N LYS A 330 -21.57 12.10 24.31
CA LYS A 330 -21.29 11.41 25.57
C LYS A 330 -20.03 11.92 26.27
N TYR A 331 -18.97 12.20 25.52
CA TYR A 331 -17.64 12.44 26.08
C TYR A 331 -17.14 13.88 25.93
N GLU A 332 -17.88 14.77 25.25
CA GLU A 332 -17.48 16.17 25.08
C GLU A 332 -17.23 16.86 26.43
N ASP A 333 -18.17 16.74 27.37
CA ASP A 333 -18.05 17.31 28.73
C ASP A 333 -16.96 16.63 29.57
N GLU A 334 -16.55 15.40 29.19
CA GLU A 334 -15.47 14.66 29.84
C GLU A 334 -14.08 15.03 29.27
N GLY A 335 -14.05 15.83 28.20
CA GLY A 335 -12.83 16.37 27.60
C GLY A 335 -12.42 15.72 26.29
N LEU A 336 -13.32 15.00 25.60
CA LEU A 336 -13.11 14.57 24.21
C LEU A 336 -13.43 15.72 23.25
N VAL A 337 -12.62 15.87 22.20
CA VAL A 337 -12.96 16.65 21.01
C VAL A 337 -12.82 15.75 19.80
N ILE A 338 -13.87 15.66 19.00
CA ILE A 338 -13.78 15.01 17.68
C ILE A 338 -13.50 16.11 16.66
N ILE A 339 -12.53 15.87 15.77
CA ILE A 339 -12.28 16.74 14.61
C ILE A 339 -12.51 15.87 13.38
N GLY A 340 -13.56 16.18 12.62
CA GLY A 340 -13.82 15.56 11.33
C GLY A 340 -12.95 16.20 10.25
N LEU A 341 -11.85 15.56 9.87
CA LEU A 341 -11.04 15.99 8.73
C LEU A 341 -11.69 15.51 7.44
N HIS A 342 -12.35 16.42 6.73
CA HIS A 342 -12.98 16.14 5.46
C HIS A 342 -11.95 16.26 4.33
N THR A 343 -11.39 15.12 3.91
CA THR A 343 -10.50 15.03 2.75
C THR A 343 -11.29 14.48 1.57
N PRO A 344 -11.50 15.26 0.49
CA PRO A 344 -12.43 14.91 -0.59
C PRO A 344 -11.89 13.83 -1.53
N GLU A 345 -12.72 12.88 -1.91
CA GLU A 345 -12.42 11.87 -2.93
C GLU A 345 -12.72 12.39 -4.35
N PHE A 346 -13.74 13.24 -4.49
CA PHE A 346 -14.16 13.84 -5.77
C PHE A 346 -14.13 15.38 -5.74
N SER A 347 -14.02 15.99 -6.91
CA SER A 347 -13.96 17.46 -7.03
C SER A 347 -15.19 18.17 -6.45
N PHE A 348 -16.38 17.56 -6.53
CA PHE A 348 -17.59 18.14 -5.97
C PHE A 348 -17.59 18.17 -4.43
N GLU A 349 -16.76 17.35 -3.78
CA GLU A 349 -16.62 17.29 -2.33
C GLU A 349 -15.72 18.40 -1.78
N LYS A 350 -14.96 19.08 -2.65
CA LYS A 350 -14.17 20.28 -2.29
C LYS A 350 -15.03 21.51 -2.01
N ILE A 351 -16.28 21.48 -2.45
CA ILE A 351 -17.19 22.63 -2.35
C ILE A 351 -17.75 22.68 -0.93
N GLN A 352 -17.30 23.65 -0.13
CA GLN A 352 -17.69 23.79 1.28
C GLN A 352 -19.19 23.72 1.53
N LYS A 353 -20.02 24.33 0.67
CA LYS A 353 -21.49 24.28 0.81
C LYS A 353 -22.06 22.85 0.73
N ASN A 354 -21.45 21.98 -0.06
CA ASN A 354 -21.87 20.58 -0.17
C ASN A 354 -21.52 19.84 1.13
N VAL A 355 -20.32 20.10 1.67
CA VAL A 355 -19.88 19.54 2.96
C VAL A 355 -20.76 20.05 4.11
N GLU A 356 -21.08 21.34 4.16
CA GLU A 356 -21.99 21.92 5.16
C GLU A 356 -23.38 21.28 5.14
N LYS A 357 -23.92 21.03 3.93
CA LYS A 357 -25.18 20.31 3.76
C LYS A 357 -25.06 18.90 4.33
N ALA A 358 -24.00 18.16 3.99
CA ALA A 358 -23.78 16.81 4.50
C ALA A 358 -23.59 16.77 6.03
N VAL A 359 -22.80 17.68 6.59
CA VAL A 359 -22.61 17.86 8.04
C VAL A 359 -23.96 18.02 8.73
N LYS A 360 -24.83 18.86 8.18
CA LYS A 360 -26.19 19.06 8.71
C LYS A 360 -27.05 17.81 8.56
N ASP A 361 -27.05 17.18 7.39
CA ASP A 361 -27.88 16.00 7.10
C ASP A 361 -27.50 14.80 7.98
N PHE A 362 -26.21 14.66 8.31
CA PHE A 362 -25.70 13.61 9.19
C PHE A 362 -25.74 13.96 10.68
N GLY A 363 -26.20 15.17 11.05
CA GLY A 363 -26.27 15.61 12.43
C GLY A 363 -24.91 15.72 13.11
N ILE A 364 -23.87 16.08 12.35
CA ILE A 364 -22.52 16.29 12.87
C ILE A 364 -22.48 17.66 13.58
N GLU A 365 -22.24 17.63 14.89
CA GLU A 365 -22.12 18.84 15.72
C GLU A 365 -20.66 19.18 16.07
N TYR A 366 -19.76 18.20 15.98
CA TYR A 366 -18.33 18.40 16.23
C TYR A 366 -17.65 19.22 15.10
N PRO A 367 -16.49 19.86 15.38
CA PRO A 367 -15.70 20.59 14.38
C PRO A 367 -15.36 19.76 13.15
N VAL A 368 -15.51 20.36 11.97
CA VAL A 368 -15.10 19.78 10.69
C VAL A 368 -14.13 20.72 9.98
N VAL A 369 -13.05 20.16 9.43
CA VAL A 369 -11.98 20.87 8.74
C VAL A 369 -11.89 20.35 7.31
N LEU A 370 -11.85 21.24 6.33
CA LEU A 370 -11.69 20.87 4.93
C LEU A 370 -10.19 20.76 4.59
N ASP A 371 -9.80 19.61 4.04
CA ASP A 371 -8.44 19.27 3.61
C ASP A 371 -8.42 19.00 2.11
N ASN A 372 -8.76 20.01 1.29
CA ASN A 372 -8.97 19.84 -0.16
C ASN A 372 -7.66 19.62 -0.92
N ASP A 373 -6.53 20.01 -0.34
CA ASP A 373 -5.19 19.83 -0.88
C ASP A 373 -4.47 18.57 -0.36
N PHE A 374 -5.14 17.77 0.49
CA PHE A 374 -4.63 16.54 1.11
C PHE A 374 -3.40 16.77 2.01
N SER A 375 -3.10 18.00 2.42
CA SER A 375 -1.88 18.28 3.18
C SER A 375 -1.90 17.61 4.56
N THR A 376 -3.04 17.65 5.27
CA THR A 376 -3.18 17.00 6.57
C THR A 376 -3.28 15.48 6.39
N TRP A 377 -4.04 15.01 5.39
CA TRP A 377 -4.06 13.60 4.98
C TRP A 377 -2.65 13.03 4.77
N ASN A 378 -1.80 13.75 4.04
CA ASN A 378 -0.43 13.34 3.73
C ASN A 378 0.48 13.43 4.96
N ALA A 379 0.31 14.42 5.82
CA ALA A 379 1.05 14.54 7.07
C ALA A 379 0.82 13.35 8.02
N TYR A 380 -0.38 12.76 7.96
CA TYR A 380 -0.76 11.55 8.70
C TYR A 380 -0.43 10.23 7.97
N GLU A 381 0.20 10.31 6.78
CA GLU A 381 0.48 9.18 5.90
C GLU A 381 -0.77 8.32 5.64
N ASN A 382 -1.93 8.97 5.51
CA ASN A 382 -3.20 8.27 5.36
C ASN A 382 -3.40 7.69 3.95
N ARG A 383 -4.20 6.62 3.85
CA ARG A 383 -4.55 5.94 2.60
C ARG A 383 -6.00 5.46 2.54
N TYR A 384 -6.82 5.74 3.56
CA TYR A 384 -8.15 5.12 3.69
C TYR A 384 -9.20 6.10 4.18
N TRP A 385 -10.43 5.88 3.71
CA TRP A 385 -11.65 6.44 4.28
C TRP A 385 -12.54 5.31 4.83
N PRO A 386 -13.10 5.44 6.04
CA PRO A 386 -12.68 6.35 7.11
C PRO A 386 -11.37 5.89 7.77
N ARG A 387 -10.72 6.77 8.54
CA ARG A 387 -9.64 6.41 9.48
C ARG A 387 -9.67 7.30 10.71
N LYS A 388 -9.42 6.74 11.88
CA LYS A 388 -9.48 7.43 13.17
C LYS A 388 -8.13 7.40 13.85
N TYR A 389 -7.66 8.57 14.29
CA TYR A 389 -6.48 8.72 15.14
C TYR A 389 -6.90 9.30 16.48
N LEU A 390 -6.69 8.55 17.56
CA LEU A 390 -6.90 9.03 18.91
C LEU A 390 -5.61 9.62 19.46
N ILE A 391 -5.68 10.87 19.86
CA ILE A 391 -4.59 11.69 20.34
C ILE A 391 -4.83 11.97 21.81
N ASP A 392 -3.89 11.55 22.64
CA ASP A 392 -3.98 11.71 24.09
C ASP A 392 -3.76 13.16 24.56
N ILE A 393 -3.84 13.35 25.87
CA ILE A 393 -3.64 14.66 26.53
C ILE A 393 -2.26 15.27 26.28
N ASP A 394 -1.24 14.49 25.92
CA ASP A 394 0.12 14.96 25.68
C ASP A 394 0.40 15.22 24.18
N GLY A 395 -0.58 14.95 23.31
CA GLY A 395 -0.49 15.13 21.87
C GLY A 395 0.13 13.95 21.12
N TYR A 396 0.14 12.75 21.70
CA TYR A 396 0.60 11.53 21.02
C TYR A 396 -0.57 10.72 20.48
N ILE A 397 -0.39 10.15 19.29
CA ILE A 397 -1.33 9.20 18.71
C ILE A 397 -1.21 7.87 19.48
N VAL A 398 -2.21 7.56 20.30
CA VAL A 398 -2.24 6.38 21.19
C VAL A 398 -3.13 5.25 20.69
N TYR A 399 -3.98 5.53 19.69
CA TYR A 399 -4.78 4.54 18.99
C TYR A 399 -5.01 5.00 17.53
N ASP A 400 -5.07 4.04 16.62
CA ASP A 400 -5.25 4.22 15.18
C ASP A 400 -6.14 3.10 14.67
N HIS A 401 -7.16 3.45 13.90
CA HIS A 401 -8.06 2.50 13.25
C HIS A 401 -8.36 2.93 11.81
N ALA A 402 -7.91 2.12 10.84
CA ALA A 402 -8.24 2.29 9.43
C ALA A 402 -9.46 1.46 9.04
N GLY A 403 -10.38 2.09 8.31
CA GLY A 403 -11.60 1.48 7.81
C GLY A 403 -12.80 1.62 8.74
N GLU A 404 -13.88 0.93 8.37
CA GLU A 404 -15.11 0.83 9.14
C GLU A 404 -15.04 -0.33 10.14
N GLY A 405 -15.50 -0.10 11.37
CA GLY A 405 -15.62 -1.13 12.40
C GLY A 405 -14.92 -0.75 13.70
N GLN A 406 -14.58 -1.78 14.49
CA GLN A 406 -13.87 -1.67 15.78
C GLN A 406 -14.42 -0.57 16.73
N TYR A 407 -15.74 -0.37 16.72
CA TYR A 407 -16.37 0.72 17.48
C TYR A 407 -16.18 0.55 18.98
N ARG A 408 -16.28 -0.69 19.50
CA ARG A 408 -16.08 -0.98 20.91
C ARG A 408 -14.64 -0.70 21.32
N GLU A 409 -13.68 -1.14 20.52
CA GLU A 409 -12.25 -1.00 20.75
C GLU A 409 -11.85 0.49 20.73
N THR A 410 -12.36 1.23 19.74
CA THR A 410 -12.17 2.69 19.64
C THR A 410 -12.74 3.39 20.87
N GLU A 411 -13.96 3.06 21.31
CA GLU A 411 -14.56 3.68 22.50
C GLU A 411 -13.81 3.34 23.78
N VAL A 412 -13.33 2.10 23.94
CA VAL A 412 -12.47 1.72 25.08
C VAL A 412 -11.17 2.52 25.07
N ALA A 413 -10.57 2.75 23.90
CA ALA A 413 -9.38 3.59 23.77
C ALA A 413 -9.67 5.04 24.18
N ILE A 414 -10.82 5.60 23.76
CA ILE A 414 -11.29 6.93 24.17
C ILE A 414 -11.42 7.01 25.70
N GLN A 415 -12.12 6.05 26.32
CA GLN A 415 -12.31 6.00 27.77
C GLN A 415 -10.97 5.95 28.52
N LYS A 416 -10.01 5.15 28.02
CA LYS A 416 -8.67 5.06 28.59
C LYS A 416 -7.90 6.38 28.49
N ALA A 417 -7.94 7.05 27.34
CA ALA A 417 -7.28 8.34 27.13
C ALA A 417 -7.90 9.46 28.00
N LEU A 418 -9.22 9.44 28.18
CA LEU A 418 -9.92 10.35 29.09
C LEU A 418 -9.56 10.07 30.55
N GLY A 419 -9.45 8.80 30.94
CA GLY A 419 -8.97 8.41 32.26
C GLY A 419 -7.55 8.93 32.53
N GLU A 420 -6.67 8.83 31.54
CA GLU A 420 -5.33 9.41 31.62
C GLU A 420 -5.35 10.92 31.79
N ARG A 421 -6.19 11.62 31.02
CA ARG A 421 -6.37 13.07 31.15
C ARG A 421 -6.79 13.46 32.57
N VAL A 422 -7.75 12.74 33.16
CA VAL A 422 -8.25 13.00 34.52
C VAL A 422 -7.12 12.89 35.55
N ASP A 423 -6.27 11.86 35.44
CA ASP A 423 -5.10 11.68 36.31
C ASP A 423 -4.04 12.78 36.09
N ARG A 424 -3.69 13.06 34.83
CA ARG A 424 -2.69 14.08 34.43
C ARG A 424 -3.05 15.48 34.94
N LEU A 425 -4.34 15.81 34.96
CA LEU A 425 -4.88 17.10 35.40
C LEU A 425 -5.33 17.10 36.88
N ASN A 426 -5.18 16.00 37.61
CA ASN A 426 -5.65 15.83 38.99
C ASN A 426 -7.13 16.21 39.18
N MET A 427 -7.99 15.81 38.24
CA MET A 427 -9.42 16.11 38.27
C MET A 427 -10.17 15.11 39.16
N ASN A 428 -11.18 15.59 39.89
CA ASN A 428 -12.08 14.75 40.67
C ASN A 428 -13.37 14.47 39.88
N MET A 429 -13.25 13.70 38.80
CA MET A 429 -14.37 13.27 37.97
C MET A 429 -14.21 11.82 37.53
N ALA A 430 -15.33 11.13 37.32
CA ALA A 430 -15.33 9.79 36.74
C ALA A 430 -15.59 9.89 35.23
N VAL A 431 -14.90 9.04 34.46
CA VAL A 431 -15.13 8.87 33.01
C VAL A 431 -16.22 7.83 32.80
N SER A 432 -17.16 8.10 31.89
CA SER A 432 -18.21 7.15 31.54
C SER A 432 -17.63 5.87 30.94
N SER A 433 -18.03 4.70 31.46
CA SER A 433 -17.42 3.40 31.10
C SER A 433 -18.33 2.44 30.33
N ASN A 434 -19.62 2.73 30.22
CA ASN A 434 -20.54 1.95 29.39
C ASN A 434 -20.16 2.06 27.90
N ILE A 435 -20.42 1.03 27.09
CA ILE A 435 -20.20 1.09 25.63
C ILE A 435 -21.46 1.60 24.93
N SER A 436 -21.28 2.53 23.99
CA SER A 436 -22.35 3.17 23.23
C SER A 436 -22.93 2.22 22.17
N LYS A 437 -24.23 2.33 21.96
CA LYS A 437 -24.98 1.54 20.97
C LYS A 437 -25.94 2.46 20.22
N PRO A 438 -25.44 3.23 19.23
CA PRO A 438 -26.29 4.09 18.41
C PRO A 438 -27.44 3.31 17.78
N SER A 439 -28.60 3.96 17.66
CA SER A 439 -29.78 3.41 16.98
C SER A 439 -29.70 3.66 15.47
N GLY A 440 -30.35 2.81 14.67
CA GLY A 440 -30.44 3.00 13.21
C GLY A 440 -29.16 2.71 12.43
N VAL A 441 -28.17 2.04 13.03
CA VAL A 441 -26.95 1.62 12.33
C VAL A 441 -27.23 0.43 11.42
N ILE A 442 -26.76 0.52 10.17
CA ILE A 442 -26.74 -0.59 9.22
C ILE A 442 -25.50 -1.44 9.49
N SER A 443 -25.67 -2.63 10.07
CA SER A 443 -24.56 -3.54 10.32
C SER A 443 -24.13 -4.26 9.04
N VAL A 444 -22.85 -4.20 8.69
CA VAL A 444 -22.29 -4.89 7.52
C VAL A 444 -21.40 -6.06 7.96
N ASP A 445 -21.66 -7.25 7.41
CA ASP A 445 -20.74 -8.38 7.49
C ASP A 445 -19.74 -8.29 6.34
N SER A 446 -18.60 -7.64 6.60
CA SER A 446 -17.55 -7.40 5.59
C SER A 446 -17.02 -8.69 4.96
N GLY A 447 -17.11 -9.84 5.67
CA GLY A 447 -16.72 -11.14 5.13
C GLY A 447 -17.64 -11.64 4.00
N LYS A 448 -18.87 -11.13 3.92
CA LYS A 448 -19.88 -11.49 2.92
C LYS A 448 -20.01 -10.51 1.76
N VAL A 449 -19.34 -9.36 1.83
CA VAL A 449 -19.23 -8.44 0.70
C VAL A 449 -18.04 -8.87 -0.15
N LYS A 450 -18.28 -9.26 -1.41
CA LYS A 450 -17.22 -9.69 -2.35
C LYS A 450 -16.97 -8.71 -3.50
N SER A 451 -17.76 -7.63 -3.56
CA SER A 451 -17.54 -6.52 -4.49
C SER A 451 -16.82 -5.38 -3.80
N GLY A 452 -15.68 -4.96 -4.36
CA GLY A 452 -14.96 -3.75 -3.94
C GLY A 452 -15.54 -2.49 -4.59
N GLU A 453 -15.07 -1.32 -4.20
CA GLU A 453 -15.47 -0.06 -4.84
C GLU A 453 -15.13 -0.04 -6.34
N VAL A 454 -16.09 0.42 -7.15
CA VAL A 454 -15.98 0.40 -8.62
C VAL A 454 -16.08 1.82 -9.15
N TYR A 455 -15.00 2.35 -9.71
CA TYR A 455 -14.99 3.68 -10.32
C TYR A 455 -15.36 3.67 -11.80
N PHE A 456 -16.03 4.74 -12.22
CA PHE A 456 -16.43 4.96 -13.61
C PHE A 456 -15.45 5.87 -14.36
N GLY A 457 -14.82 6.83 -13.68
CA GLY A 457 -13.88 7.79 -14.27
C GLY A 457 -12.61 7.15 -14.81
N SER A 458 -12.08 7.71 -15.90
CA SER A 458 -10.92 7.17 -16.64
C SER A 458 -9.66 7.04 -15.79
N ALA A 459 -9.51 7.79 -14.69
CA ALA A 459 -8.32 7.68 -13.83
C ALA A 459 -8.29 6.38 -13.00
N ARG A 460 -9.45 5.76 -12.73
CA ARG A 460 -9.59 4.63 -11.79
C ARG A 460 -10.56 3.53 -12.27
N ASN A 461 -10.91 3.49 -13.55
CA ASN A 461 -11.92 2.56 -14.06
C ASN A 461 -11.36 1.17 -14.40
N GLU A 462 -10.57 0.55 -13.51
CA GLU A 462 -9.98 -0.78 -13.73
C GLU A 462 -10.99 -1.91 -13.94
N TYR A 463 -12.23 -1.74 -13.48
CA TYR A 463 -13.29 -2.73 -13.62
C TYR A 463 -14.11 -2.60 -14.92
N LEU A 464 -13.87 -1.56 -15.73
CA LEU A 464 -14.55 -1.36 -17.02
C LEU A 464 -14.08 -2.41 -18.04
N GLU A 465 -14.99 -3.25 -18.51
CA GLU A 465 -14.62 -4.41 -19.34
C GLU A 465 -14.94 -4.24 -20.83
N ASN A 466 -16.01 -3.51 -21.19
CA ASN A 466 -16.48 -3.41 -22.59
C ASN A 466 -16.15 -2.09 -23.30
N GLY A 467 -15.05 -1.42 -22.89
CA GLY A 467 -14.52 -0.25 -23.57
C GLY A 467 -13.03 -0.06 -23.32
N ARG A 468 -12.53 1.16 -23.52
CA ARG A 468 -11.11 1.49 -23.29
C ARG A 468 -10.95 2.13 -21.92
N ALA A 469 -10.65 1.30 -20.91
CA ALA A 469 -10.25 1.76 -19.58
C ALA A 469 -9.00 2.66 -19.64
N GLY A 470 -8.89 3.61 -18.71
CA GLY A 470 -7.76 4.54 -18.66
C GLY A 470 -7.81 5.71 -19.65
N ILE A 471 -8.85 5.79 -20.50
CA ILE A 471 -8.93 6.79 -21.58
C ILE A 471 -10.13 7.70 -21.39
N SER A 472 -9.87 9.02 -21.37
CA SER A 472 -10.91 10.04 -21.33
C SER A 472 -11.52 10.33 -22.71
N GLY A 473 -12.75 10.83 -22.71
CA GLY A 473 -13.51 11.25 -23.88
C GLY A 473 -14.68 10.33 -24.21
N GLU A 474 -15.40 10.68 -25.27
CA GLU A 474 -16.59 9.96 -25.72
C GLU A 474 -16.24 8.57 -26.27
N GLN A 475 -16.97 7.57 -25.79
CA GLN A 475 -16.87 6.18 -26.23
C GLN A 475 -18.27 5.61 -26.45
N VAL A 476 -18.39 4.76 -27.46
CA VAL A 476 -19.61 4.01 -27.77
C VAL A 476 -19.47 2.61 -27.20
N PHE A 477 -20.43 2.22 -26.37
CA PHE A 477 -20.44 0.94 -25.69
C PHE A 477 -21.56 0.04 -26.22
N SER A 478 -21.30 -1.25 -26.20
CA SER A 478 -22.29 -2.29 -26.50
C SER A 478 -22.13 -3.44 -25.51
N LEU A 479 -23.26 -4.00 -25.09
CA LEU A 479 -23.27 -5.07 -24.10
C LEU A 479 -22.82 -6.41 -24.73
N PRO A 480 -21.92 -7.16 -24.07
CA PRO A 480 -21.59 -8.50 -24.48
C PRO A 480 -22.73 -9.49 -24.15
N GLN A 481 -22.65 -10.71 -24.69
CA GLN A 481 -23.58 -11.79 -24.36
C GLN A 481 -23.38 -12.33 -22.93
N GLU A 482 -22.14 -12.29 -22.43
CA GLU A 482 -21.78 -12.79 -21.11
C GLU A 482 -21.28 -11.65 -20.21
N ILE A 483 -21.81 -11.61 -18.98
CA ILE A 483 -21.48 -10.61 -17.97
C ILE A 483 -20.67 -11.27 -16.86
N SER A 484 -19.42 -10.84 -16.70
CA SER A 484 -18.50 -11.35 -15.68
C SER A 484 -18.77 -10.74 -14.31
N PHE A 485 -18.38 -11.47 -13.26
CA PHE A 485 -18.45 -11.00 -11.87
C PHE A 485 -17.52 -9.81 -11.63
N ASN A 486 -17.96 -8.82 -10.84
CA ASN A 486 -17.18 -7.63 -10.49
C ASN A 486 -16.63 -6.88 -11.70
N LYS A 487 -17.35 -6.91 -12.83
CA LYS A 487 -17.00 -6.18 -14.05
C LYS A 487 -18.12 -5.21 -14.41
N LEU A 488 -17.70 -4.00 -14.75
CA LEU A 488 -18.57 -2.90 -15.13
C LEU A 488 -18.78 -2.93 -16.64
N TYR A 489 -20.05 -2.93 -17.04
CA TYR A 489 -20.47 -2.87 -18.42
C TYR A 489 -21.37 -1.66 -18.64
N LEU A 490 -21.04 -0.87 -19.64
CA LEU A 490 -21.84 0.28 -20.07
C LEU A 490 -22.54 -0.04 -21.40
N ASP A 491 -23.64 0.62 -21.68
CA ASP A 491 -24.36 0.56 -22.95
C ASP A 491 -24.75 1.96 -23.39
N GLY A 492 -24.68 2.25 -24.69
CA GLY A 492 -24.92 3.57 -25.25
C GLY A 492 -23.64 4.41 -25.37
N ILE A 493 -23.80 5.72 -25.41
CA ILE A 493 -22.70 6.69 -25.60
C ILE A 493 -22.38 7.33 -24.26
N TRP A 494 -21.12 7.21 -23.85
CA TRP A 494 -20.64 7.75 -22.59
C TRP A 494 -19.39 8.59 -22.80
N ASP A 495 -19.32 9.73 -22.14
CA ASP A 495 -18.14 10.58 -22.06
C ASP A 495 -17.43 10.30 -20.73
N LEU A 496 -16.23 9.73 -20.82
CA LEU A 496 -15.43 9.40 -19.65
C LEU A 496 -14.53 10.59 -19.30
N THR A 497 -14.79 11.21 -18.16
CA THR A 497 -13.88 12.19 -17.57
C THR A 497 -12.89 11.49 -16.63
N SER A 498 -11.96 12.24 -16.05
CA SER A 498 -11.04 11.69 -15.06
C SER A 498 -11.75 11.08 -13.84
N GLU A 499 -12.86 11.68 -13.39
CA GLU A 499 -13.53 11.32 -12.12
C GLU A 499 -14.83 10.52 -12.31
N TYR A 500 -15.56 10.74 -13.40
CA TYR A 500 -16.88 10.14 -13.65
C TYR A 500 -17.10 9.81 -15.13
N ALA A 501 -18.10 8.99 -15.41
CA ALA A 501 -18.64 8.78 -16.75
C ALA A 501 -20.02 9.45 -16.87
N GLU A 502 -20.27 10.19 -17.96
CA GLU A 502 -21.56 10.83 -18.24
C GLU A 502 -22.23 10.23 -19.49
N ASN A 503 -23.49 9.81 -19.38
CA ASN A 503 -24.21 9.31 -20.55
C ASN A 503 -24.69 10.46 -21.45
N LYS A 504 -24.50 10.31 -22.76
CA LYS A 504 -24.87 11.29 -23.81
C LYS A 504 -26.09 10.87 -24.61
N ASN A 505 -26.66 9.71 -24.32
CA ASN A 505 -27.91 9.25 -24.94
C ASN A 505 -28.66 8.30 -24.01
N ILE A 506 -29.73 7.68 -24.51
CA ILE A 506 -30.38 6.55 -23.81
C ILE A 506 -29.34 5.46 -23.61
N SER A 507 -29.12 5.07 -22.36
CA SER A 507 -27.99 4.23 -21.96
C SER A 507 -28.39 3.26 -20.84
N SER A 508 -27.53 2.28 -20.57
CA SER A 508 -27.67 1.44 -19.38
C SER A 508 -26.33 1.09 -18.75
N ILE A 509 -26.37 0.74 -17.47
CA ILE A 509 -25.24 0.23 -16.70
C ILE A 509 -25.58 -1.18 -16.25
N ILE A 510 -24.65 -2.12 -16.38
CA ILE A 510 -24.78 -3.50 -15.89
C ILE A 510 -23.57 -3.85 -15.02
N PHE A 511 -23.84 -4.44 -13.85
CA PHE A 511 -22.81 -4.86 -12.92
C PHE A 511 -23.25 -6.10 -12.14
N ASN A 512 -22.42 -7.15 -12.13
CA ASN A 512 -22.64 -8.34 -11.31
C ASN A 512 -21.93 -8.19 -9.97
N TYR A 513 -22.69 -8.11 -8.88
CA TYR A 513 -22.19 -7.86 -7.54
C TYR A 513 -22.49 -9.01 -6.58
N GLU A 514 -21.78 -9.05 -5.46
CA GLU A 514 -22.09 -9.91 -4.32
C GLU A 514 -21.98 -9.09 -3.02
N ALA A 515 -23.13 -8.66 -2.54
CA ALA A 515 -23.34 -7.81 -1.37
C ALA A 515 -24.82 -7.89 -0.95
N ARG A 516 -25.19 -7.23 0.15
CA ARG A 516 -26.61 -7.07 0.52
C ARG A 516 -27.15 -5.74 0.00
N ASN A 517 -26.36 -4.68 0.10
CA ASN A 517 -26.75 -3.34 -0.32
C ASN A 517 -25.81 -2.82 -1.41
N VAL A 518 -26.35 -2.05 -2.35
CA VAL A 518 -25.58 -1.37 -3.40
C VAL A 518 -25.90 0.11 -3.36
N TYR A 519 -24.86 0.93 -3.36
CA TYR A 519 -24.93 2.38 -3.40
C TYR A 519 -24.20 2.90 -4.62
N MET A 520 -24.61 4.06 -5.11
CA MET A 520 -23.99 4.71 -6.25
C MET A 520 -23.77 6.19 -5.96
N THR A 521 -22.51 6.62 -6.06
CA THR A 521 -22.20 8.05 -6.06
C THR A 521 -22.45 8.58 -7.46
N ALA A 522 -23.39 9.50 -7.59
CA ALA A 522 -23.86 10.01 -8.87
C ALA A 522 -24.32 11.46 -8.75
N GLY A 523 -24.52 12.12 -9.88
CA GLY A 523 -25.12 13.46 -9.97
C GLY A 523 -25.70 13.74 -11.34
N SER A 524 -26.43 14.85 -11.47
CA SER A 524 -26.96 15.30 -12.76
C SER A 524 -27.32 16.78 -12.73
N THR A 525 -26.81 17.54 -13.71
CA THR A 525 -27.05 18.99 -13.80
C THR A 525 -28.55 19.32 -13.98
N LEU A 526 -29.26 18.54 -14.79
CA LEU A 526 -30.69 18.74 -15.09
C LEU A 526 -31.60 17.81 -14.28
N GLY A 527 -31.02 16.92 -13.49
CA GLY A 527 -31.68 15.77 -12.90
C GLY A 527 -31.92 14.66 -13.94
N VAL A 528 -31.96 13.41 -13.52
CA VAL A 528 -32.30 12.25 -14.36
C VAL A 528 -33.02 11.20 -13.54
N GLU A 529 -34.14 10.69 -14.04
CA GLU A 529 -34.82 9.55 -13.44
C GLU A 529 -34.24 8.27 -14.05
N VAL A 530 -33.72 7.38 -13.21
CA VAL A 530 -33.18 6.08 -13.62
C VAL A 530 -34.06 4.95 -13.10
N GLU A 531 -34.13 3.87 -13.85
CA GLU A 531 -34.86 2.66 -13.46
C GLU A 531 -33.88 1.57 -13.03
N ILE A 532 -34.12 1.01 -11.84
CA ILE A 532 -33.26 -0.01 -11.23
C ILE A 532 -33.90 -1.38 -11.40
N TYR A 533 -33.13 -2.33 -11.92
CA TYR A 533 -33.49 -3.72 -12.07
C TYR A 533 -32.45 -4.60 -11.36
N LYS A 534 -32.92 -5.63 -10.66
CA LYS A 534 -32.10 -6.67 -10.03
C LYS A 534 -32.52 -8.01 -10.60
N ASP A 535 -31.57 -8.75 -11.18
CA ASP A 535 -31.84 -10.04 -11.85
C ASP A 535 -32.98 -9.93 -12.88
N ASP A 536 -32.94 -8.87 -13.69
CA ASP A 536 -33.96 -8.49 -14.68
C ASP A 536 -35.37 -8.17 -14.13
N VAL A 537 -35.54 -8.14 -12.81
CA VAL A 537 -36.78 -7.72 -12.13
C VAL A 537 -36.69 -6.24 -11.77
N PHE A 538 -37.71 -5.47 -12.14
CA PHE A 538 -37.82 -4.05 -11.77
C PHE A 538 -37.93 -3.89 -10.25
N VAL A 539 -37.12 -3.01 -9.67
CA VAL A 539 -37.08 -2.74 -8.22
C VAL A 539 -37.73 -1.39 -7.91
N LYS A 540 -37.15 -0.29 -8.41
CA LYS A 540 -37.59 1.08 -8.14
C LYS A 540 -37.07 2.06 -9.19
N LYS A 541 -37.59 3.29 -9.15
CA LYS A 541 -37.00 4.44 -9.83
C LYS A 541 -36.29 5.35 -8.84
N ILE A 542 -35.21 5.98 -9.28
CA ILE A 542 -34.46 6.95 -8.48
C ILE A 542 -34.27 8.22 -9.31
N THR A 543 -34.56 9.38 -8.73
CA THR A 543 -34.21 10.68 -9.32
C THR A 543 -32.84 11.10 -8.83
N ILE A 544 -31.87 11.13 -9.74
CA ILE A 544 -30.50 11.58 -9.47
C ILE A 544 -30.40 13.03 -9.88
N LYS A 545 -29.95 13.88 -8.96
CA LYS A 545 -29.79 15.32 -9.19
C LYS A 545 -28.53 15.84 -8.52
N ASP A 546 -28.49 15.84 -7.20
CA ASP A 546 -27.34 16.31 -6.44
C ASP A 546 -26.17 15.32 -6.57
N GLU A 547 -24.94 15.83 -6.55
CA GLU A 547 -23.71 15.01 -6.55
C GLU A 547 -23.51 14.44 -5.13
N THR A 548 -24.03 13.23 -4.92
CA THR A 548 -24.06 12.55 -3.61
C THR A 548 -24.20 11.04 -3.77
N LEU A 549 -24.24 10.32 -2.64
CA LEU A 549 -24.45 8.89 -2.58
C LEU A 549 -25.95 8.55 -2.60
N TYR A 550 -26.35 7.66 -3.51
CA TYR A 550 -27.72 7.17 -3.64
C TYR A 550 -27.80 5.68 -3.27
N SER A 551 -28.83 5.30 -2.51
CA SER A 551 -29.14 3.90 -2.23
C SER A 551 -29.85 3.25 -3.42
N VAL A 552 -29.16 2.32 -4.09
CA VAL A 552 -29.62 1.66 -5.32
C VAL A 552 -30.37 0.36 -5.01
N ILE A 553 -29.76 -0.53 -4.23
CA ILE A 553 -30.36 -1.79 -3.78
C ILE A 553 -30.25 -1.89 -2.25
N GLU A 554 -31.34 -2.32 -1.61
CA GLU A 554 -31.40 -2.62 -0.18
C GLU A 554 -32.09 -3.97 0.00
N ASP A 555 -31.33 -5.03 0.26
CA ASP A 555 -31.86 -6.38 0.46
C ASP A 555 -31.85 -6.82 1.93
N SER A 556 -32.61 -7.86 2.24
CA SER A 556 -32.59 -8.49 3.57
C SER A 556 -31.33 -9.32 3.83
N ASP A 557 -30.80 -9.96 2.78
CA ASP A 557 -29.73 -10.96 2.86
C ASP A 557 -28.62 -10.69 1.85
N TYR A 558 -27.43 -11.20 2.15
CA TYR A 558 -26.29 -11.17 1.23
C TYR A 558 -26.50 -12.17 0.10
N GLY A 559 -26.25 -11.73 -1.13
CA GLY A 559 -26.41 -12.58 -2.31
C GLY A 559 -25.63 -12.06 -3.50
N ARG A 560 -25.50 -12.91 -4.51
CA ARG A 560 -24.93 -12.56 -5.80
C ARG A 560 -26.06 -12.25 -6.77
N HIS A 561 -26.00 -11.06 -7.36
CA HIS A 561 -27.07 -10.51 -8.20
C HIS A 561 -26.50 -9.72 -9.38
N THR A 562 -27.34 -9.54 -10.40
CA THR A 562 -27.08 -8.67 -11.54
C THR A 562 -27.83 -7.36 -11.35
N LEU A 563 -27.11 -6.26 -11.18
CA LEU A 563 -27.66 -4.91 -11.20
C LEU A 563 -27.74 -4.43 -12.66
N LYS A 564 -28.91 -3.88 -13.04
CA LYS A 564 -29.09 -3.15 -14.30
C LYS A 564 -29.78 -1.82 -14.05
N ILE A 565 -29.13 -0.74 -14.44
CA ILE A 565 -29.67 0.63 -14.37
C ILE A 565 -30.01 1.08 -15.79
N LYS A 566 -31.28 1.38 -16.07
CA LYS A 566 -31.69 2.00 -17.34
C LYS A 566 -31.81 3.50 -17.19
N ILE A 567 -31.25 4.21 -18.15
CA ILE A 567 -31.15 5.67 -18.14
C ILE A 567 -31.86 6.18 -19.41
N PRO A 568 -33.12 6.65 -19.28
CA PRO A 568 -33.96 7.00 -20.42
C PRO A 568 -33.59 8.33 -21.09
N ARG A 569 -32.64 9.10 -20.53
CA ARG A 569 -32.16 10.37 -21.08
C ARG A 569 -30.69 10.63 -20.71
N GLU A 570 -30.03 11.50 -21.45
CA GLU A 570 -28.65 11.94 -21.15
C GLU A 570 -28.54 12.72 -19.82
N GLY A 571 -27.31 12.79 -19.29
CA GLY A 571 -26.94 13.67 -18.18
C GLY A 571 -26.81 13.04 -16.80
N LEU A 572 -26.79 11.71 -16.68
CA LEU A 572 -26.31 11.01 -15.48
C LEU A 572 -24.77 11.07 -15.45
N LYS A 573 -24.21 11.64 -14.39
CA LYS A 573 -22.79 11.49 -14.04
C LYS A 573 -22.67 10.37 -13.00
N ALA A 574 -22.04 9.26 -13.35
CA ALA A 574 -21.76 8.14 -12.45
C ALA A 574 -20.30 8.20 -12.01
N PHE A 575 -20.05 8.20 -10.69
CA PHE A 575 -18.71 8.26 -10.09
C PHE A 575 -18.27 6.87 -9.62
N THR A 576 -19.03 6.26 -8.71
CA THR A 576 -18.71 4.94 -8.13
C THR A 576 -19.92 4.08 -7.83
N PHE A 577 -19.70 2.76 -7.77
CA PHE A 577 -20.50 1.86 -6.94
C PHE A 577 -19.75 1.49 -5.66
N THR A 578 -20.49 1.46 -4.55
CA THR A 578 -20.02 0.99 -3.24
C THR A 578 -21.06 0.05 -2.61
N PHE A 579 -20.67 -0.71 -1.58
CA PHE A 579 -21.41 -1.90 -1.14
C PHE A 579 -21.56 -1.96 0.39
N GLY A 580 -22.50 -2.79 0.87
CA GLY A 580 -22.73 -3.04 2.32
C GLY A 580 -23.66 -4.20 2.62
#